data_AF-A0ABC8TZE3-F1
#
_entry.id   AF-A0ABC8TZE3-F1
#
_cell.length_a   1.000
_cell.length_b   1.000
_cell.length_c   1.000
_cell.angle_alpha   90.00
_cell.angle_beta   90.00
_cell.angle_gamma   90.00
#
_symmetry.space_group_name_H-M   'P 1'
#
loop_
_entity.id
_entity.type
_entity.pdbx_description
1 polymer ?
#
loop_
_entity_poly.entity_id
_entity_poly.type
_entity_poly.pdbx_seq_one_letter_code
_entity_poly.pdbx_strand_id
1 'polypeptide(L)'
;MDDLPVLDGKTQIQVYKEFCESVKASFSPFMGSTTMGISIGLGPDGELQYPSHHHPTKGNNSHGVGEFQCYDKNILSCLKQHAETFGNPL
;
A
#
# COMPACT_ATOMS: atom_id res chain seq x y z
N MET A 1 1.87 -8.55 -3.24
CA MET A 1 3.19 -8.48 -2.59
C MET A 1 3.07 -8.67 -1.09
N ASP A 2 1.95 -8.22 -0.54
CA ASP A 2 1.69 -8.07 0.87
C ASP A 2 1.85 -9.36 1.67
N ASP A 3 1.56 -10.50 1.02
CA ASP A 3 1.67 -11.85 1.59
C ASP A 3 3.00 -12.56 1.29
N LEU A 4 3.94 -11.93 0.56
CA LEU A 4 5.22 -12.56 0.24
C LEU A 4 6.30 -12.27 1.31
N PRO A 5 7.08 -13.31 1.68
CA PRO A 5 8.35 -13.39 2.40
C PRO A 5 9.42 -12.30 2.47
N VAL A 6 9.24 -11.13 1.86
CA VAL A 6 10.38 -10.40 1.27
C VAL A 6 11.11 -9.47 2.23
N LEU A 7 10.64 -9.30 3.46
CA LEU A 7 11.22 -8.41 4.47
C LEU A 7 11.79 -9.24 5.63
N ASP A 8 13.02 -9.72 5.47
CA ASP A 8 13.70 -10.57 6.48
C ASP A 8 12.86 -11.79 6.90
N GLY A 9 12.25 -12.46 5.91
CA GLY A 9 11.37 -13.61 6.13
C GLY A 9 9.95 -13.25 6.57
N LYS A 10 9.62 -11.96 6.73
CA LYS A 10 8.28 -11.47 7.04
C LYS A 10 7.57 -10.96 5.80
N THR A 11 6.24 -11.06 5.84
CA THR A 11 5.36 -10.43 4.87
C THR A 11 5.13 -8.95 5.21
N GLN A 12 4.72 -8.13 4.25
CA GLN A 12 4.49 -6.70 4.52
C GLN A 12 3.35 -6.52 5.52
N ILE A 13 2.28 -7.32 5.40
CA ILE A 13 1.16 -7.28 6.34
C ILE A 13 1.59 -7.65 7.77
N GLN A 14 2.54 -8.58 7.93
CA GLN A 14 3.11 -8.90 9.24
C GLN A 14 3.89 -7.73 9.83
N VAL A 15 4.73 -7.07 9.03
CA VAL A 15 5.50 -5.90 9.47
C VAL A 15 4.56 -4.76 9.91
N TYR A 16 3.51 -4.47 9.13
CA TYR A 16 2.51 -3.47 9.51
C TYR A 16 1.78 -3.84 10.80
N LYS A 17 1.38 -5.11 10.94
CA LYS A 17 0.70 -5.60 12.15
C LYS A 17 1.58 -5.44 13.39
N GLU A 18 2.83 -5.89 13.33
CA GLU A 18 3.78 -5.78 14.45
C GLU A 18 4.03 -4.32 14.83
N PHE A 19 4.13 -3.42 13.83
CA PHE A 19 4.24 -1.98 14.09
C PHE A 19 3.00 -1.44 14.83
N CYS A 20 1.79 -1.77 14.36
CA CYS A 20 0.55 -1.37 15.04
C CYS A 20 0.46 -1.93 16.47
N GLU A 21 0.90 -3.16 16.70
CA GLU A 21 0.97 -3.77 18.04
C GLU A 21 1.95 -3.01 18.96
N SER A 22 3.12 -2.63 18.44
CA SER A 22 4.10 -1.81 19.17
C SER A 22 3.57 -0.42 19.53
N VAL A 23 2.88 0.24 18.59
CA VAL A 23 2.22 1.54 18.84
C VAL A 23 1.14 1.38 19.91
N LYS A 24 0.30 0.35 19.80
CA LYS A 24 -0.72 0.06 20.81
C LYS A 24 -0.11 -0.12 22.20
N ALA A 25 0.95 -0.92 22.33
CA ALA A 25 1.61 -1.15 23.60
C ALA A 25 2.21 0.14 24.18
N SER A 26 2.91 0.92 23.35
CA SER A 26 3.62 2.13 23.78
C SER A 26 2.68 3.28 24.17
N PHE A 27 1.54 3.40 23.47
CA PHE A 27 0.57 4.48 23.68
C PHE A 27 -0.67 4.04 24.46
N SER A 28 -0.71 2.81 24.97
CA SER A 28 -1.85 2.28 25.73
C SER A 28 -2.35 3.21 26.84
N PRO A 29 -1.51 3.93 27.62
CA PRO A 29 -1.99 4.85 28.64
C PRO A 29 -2.76 6.07 28.10
N PHE A 30 -2.54 6.43 26.83
CA PHE A 30 -3.12 7.60 26.18
C PHE A 30 -4.34 7.27 25.30
N MET A 31 -4.61 5.97 25.08
CA MET A 31 -5.74 5.51 24.28
C MET A 31 -7.06 5.84 24.97
N GLY A 32 -7.99 6.47 24.25
CA GLY A 32 -9.27 6.89 24.81
C GLY A 32 -9.19 8.13 25.69
N SER A 33 -8.03 8.79 25.77
CA SER A 33 -7.85 10.11 26.41
C SER A 33 -7.25 11.14 25.45
N THR A 34 -5.92 11.16 25.29
CA THR A 34 -5.23 12.07 24.35
C THR A 34 -5.34 11.54 22.92
N THR A 35 -5.23 10.23 22.73
CA THR A 35 -5.36 9.59 21.41
C THR A 35 -6.81 9.15 21.21
N MET A 36 -7.55 9.94 20.42
CA MET A 36 -8.98 9.73 20.12
C MET A 36 -9.24 8.89 18.87
N GLY A 37 -8.23 8.74 18.01
CA GLY A 37 -8.35 8.02 16.77
C GLY A 37 -6.99 7.62 16.22
N ILE A 38 -7.01 6.66 15.31
CA ILE A 38 -5.82 6.17 14.62
C ILE A 38 -6.18 6.11 13.13
N SER A 39 -5.37 6.77 12.32
CA SER A 39 -5.41 6.64 10.87
C SER A 39 -4.21 5.82 10.42
N ILE A 40 -4.45 4.77 9.65
CA ILE A 40 -3.41 3.89 9.12
C ILE A 40 -3.26 4.21 7.64
N GLY A 41 -2.05 4.61 7.25
CA GLY A 41 -1.75 4.89 5.85
C GLY A 41 -1.71 3.62 5.02
N LEU A 42 -2.43 3.60 3.89
CA LEU A 42 -2.54 2.42 3.00
C LEU A 42 -1.91 2.64 1.61
N GLY A 43 -1.16 3.73 1.43
CA GLY A 43 -0.58 4.11 0.15
C GLY A 43 0.14 5.47 0.21
N PRO A 44 0.39 6.10 -0.94
CA PRO A 44 1.07 7.39 -1.02
C PRO A 44 0.28 8.46 -0.27
N ASP A 45 0.99 9.32 0.45
CA ASP A 45 0.41 10.35 1.33
C ASP A 45 -0.53 9.80 2.43
N GLY A 46 -0.47 8.49 2.70
CA GLY A 46 -1.35 7.81 3.66
C GLY A 46 -2.72 7.41 3.08
N GLU A 47 -2.99 7.73 1.82
CA GLU A 47 -4.27 7.46 1.17
C GLU A 47 -4.33 6.06 0.59
N LEU A 48 -5.54 5.46 0.59
CA LEU A 48 -5.78 4.18 -0.07
C LEU A 48 -5.90 4.38 -1.59
N GLN A 49 -4.76 4.54 -2.25
CA GLN A 49 -4.70 4.76 -3.69
C GLN A 49 -3.37 4.30 -4.29
N TYR A 50 -3.34 4.14 -5.61
CA TYR A 50 -2.09 4.00 -6.35
C TYR A 50 -1.39 5.36 -6.48
N PRO A 51 -0.05 5.40 -6.57
CA PRO A 51 0.71 6.64 -6.82
C PRO A 51 0.62 7.08 -8.30
N SER A 52 -0.60 7.21 -8.82
CA SER A 52 -0.87 7.44 -10.25
C SER A 52 -0.48 8.82 -10.76
N HIS A 53 -0.30 9.78 -9.86
CA HIS A 53 0.12 11.13 -10.19
C HIS A 53 1.52 11.37 -9.63
N HIS A 54 2.52 11.45 -10.50
CA HIS A 54 3.85 11.88 -10.09
C HIS A 54 3.84 13.38 -9.81
N HIS A 55 4.25 13.79 -8.61
CA HIS A 55 4.48 15.21 -8.33
C HIS A 55 5.63 15.70 -9.22
N PRO A 56 5.42 16.65 -10.13
CA PRO A 56 6.48 17.09 -11.02
C PRO A 56 7.57 17.78 -10.19
N THR A 57 8.78 17.23 -10.20
CA THR A 57 9.93 17.82 -9.49
C THR A 57 10.40 19.15 -10.10
N LYS A 58 9.81 19.62 -11.21
CA LYS A 58 10.09 20.92 -11.85
C LYS A 58 8.99 21.32 -12.84
N GLY A 59 8.31 22.43 -12.56
CA GLY A 59 8.01 23.47 -13.56
C GLY A 59 6.78 23.38 -14.46
N ASN A 60 6.15 22.22 -14.69
CA ASN A 60 4.99 22.16 -15.58
C ASN A 60 3.72 21.72 -14.85
N ASN A 61 2.80 22.68 -14.63
CA ASN A 61 1.48 22.55 -13.99
C ASN A 61 0.45 21.76 -14.82
N SER A 62 0.88 20.82 -15.66
CA SER A 62 -0.05 19.96 -16.40
C SER A 62 -0.28 18.70 -15.58
N HIS A 63 -1.37 18.68 -14.82
CA HIS A 63 -1.91 17.45 -14.22
C HIS A 63 -2.44 16.57 -15.36
N GLY A 64 -1.59 15.70 -15.89
CA GLY A 64 -2.05 14.62 -16.76
C GLY A 64 -3.05 13.73 -16.02
N VAL A 65 -3.77 12.87 -16.75
CA VAL A 65 -4.76 11.93 -16.21
C VAL A 65 -4.18 10.85 -15.28
N GLY A 66 -2.87 10.85 -15.08
CA GLY A 66 -2.14 9.83 -14.35
C GLY A 66 -1.86 8.58 -15.17
N GLU A 67 -1.29 7.57 -14.52
CA GLU A 67 -1.00 6.26 -15.10
C GLU A 67 -1.36 5.14 -14.12
N PHE A 68 -1.75 3.97 -14.66
CA PHE A 68 -1.88 2.76 -13.86
C PHE A 68 -0.53 2.36 -13.26
N GLN A 69 -0.50 2.09 -11.96
CA GLN A 69 0.75 1.71 -11.25
C GLN A 69 0.73 0.23 -10.89
N CYS A 70 0.50 -0.62 -11.89
CA CYS A 70 0.30 -2.08 -11.73
C CYS A 70 1.28 -2.94 -12.55
N TYR A 71 2.41 -2.35 -12.97
CA TYR A 71 3.38 -3.01 -13.85
C TYR A 71 4.47 -3.82 -13.12
N ASP A 72 4.40 -3.95 -11.79
CA ASP A 72 5.34 -4.82 -11.10
C ASP A 72 5.06 -6.29 -11.45
N LYS A 73 6.11 -7.12 -11.40
CA LYS A 73 6.02 -8.53 -11.79
C LYS A 73 4.93 -9.31 -11.05
N ASN A 74 4.59 -8.93 -9.82
CA ASN A 74 3.67 -9.69 -8.99
C ASN A 74 2.22 -9.33 -9.28
N ILE A 75 1.90 -8.05 -9.45
CA ILE A 75 0.57 -7.64 -9.89
C ILE A 75 0.34 -8.10 -11.33
N LEU A 76 1.33 -8.04 -12.21
CA LEU A 76 1.23 -8.61 -13.56
C LEU A 76 0.99 -10.12 -13.55
N SER A 77 1.66 -10.87 -12.67
CA SER A 77 1.40 -12.31 -12.51
C SER A 77 -0.01 -12.58 -12.01
N CYS A 78 -0.51 -11.78 -11.07
CA CYS A 78 -1.87 -11.87 -10.57
C CYS A 78 -2.90 -11.58 -11.68
N LEU A 79 -2.68 -10.52 -12.45
CA LEU A 79 -3.51 -10.15 -13.60
C LEU A 79 -3.56 -11.27 -14.62
N LYS A 80 -2.41 -11.86 -14.96
CA LYS A 80 -2.33 -12.99 -15.89
C LYS A 80 -3.13 -14.20 -15.40
N GLN A 81 -2.92 -14.60 -14.15
CA GLN A 81 -3.66 -15.73 -13.55
C GLN A 81 -5.17 -15.47 -13.54
N HIS A 82 -5.58 -14.24 -13.26
CA HIS A 82 -6.98 -13.85 -13.30
C HIS A 82 -7.54 -13.93 -14.72
N ALA A 83 -6.83 -13.40 -15.72
CA ALA A 83 -7.22 -13.46 -17.12
C ALA A 83 -7.41 -14.91 -17.61
N GLU A 84 -6.49 -15.81 -17.25
CA GLU A 84 -6.58 -17.25 -17.53
C GLU A 84 -7.82 -17.89 -16.89
N THR A 85 -8.09 -17.59 -15.62
CA THR A 85 -9.24 -18.13 -14.87
C THR A 85 -10.58 -17.73 -15.50
N PHE A 86 -10.65 -16.52 -16.06
CA PHE A 86 -11.85 -16.00 -16.72
C PHE A 86 -11.95 -16.34 -18.21
N GLY A 87 -11.05 -17.19 -18.72
CA GLY A 87 -11.07 -17.63 -20.12
C GLY A 87 -10.71 -16.52 -21.12
N ASN A 88 -10.02 -15.47 -20.67
CA ASN A 88 -9.47 -14.41 -21.52
C ASN A 88 -7.93 -14.39 -21.42
N PRO A 89 -7.23 -15.51 -21.68
CA PRO A 89 -5.78 -15.51 -21.70
C PRO A 89 -5.28 -14.60 -22.83
N LEU A 90 -4.15 -13.92 -22.60
CA LEU A 90 -3.44 -13.14 -23.62
C LEU A 90 -2.96 -14.02 -24.78
#